data_AF-K7AQF4-F1
#
_entry.id   AF-K7AQF4-F1
#
_cell.length_a   1.000
_cell.length_b   1.000
_cell.length_c   1.000
_cell.angle_alpha   90.00
_cell.angle_beta   90.00
_cell.angle_gamma   90.00
#
_symmetry.space_group_name_H-M   'P 1'
#
loop_
_entity.id
_entity.type
_entity.pdbx_description
1 polymer ?
#
loop_
_entity_poly.entity_id
_entity_poly.type
_entity_poly.pdbx_seq_one_letter_code
_entity_poly.pdbx_strand_id
1 'polypeptide(L)' 'MVYCAKCRNDFSSQIDINIPLDNVNEEVFIDLYRTNKTSADPITAAEIVFGTANRELVQAAQMYLAKQK' A
#
# COMPACT_ATOMS: atom_id res chain seq x y z
N MET A 1 -3.31 -11.55 11.59
CA MET A 1 -4.65 -10.95 11.42
C MET A 1 -4.78 -10.66 9.95
N VAL A 2 -5.61 -11.40 9.21
CA VAL A 2 -5.83 -11.13 7.78
C VAL A 2 -6.99 -10.14 7.67
N TYR A 3 -6.73 -8.94 7.17
CA TYR A 3 -7.74 -7.87 7.09
C TYR A 3 -8.94 -8.31 6.23
N CYS A 4 -10.11 -8.32 6.85
CA CYS A 4 -11.40 -8.67 6.23
C CYS A 4 -11.66 -7.81 4.99
N ALA A 5 -12.35 -8.35 3.97
CA ALA A 5 -12.73 -7.63 2.75
C ALA A 5 -13.46 -6.30 3.02
N LYS A 6 -14.16 -6.19 4.16
CA LYS A 6 -14.80 -4.94 4.60
C LYS A 6 -13.79 -3.86 4.98
N CYS A 7 -12.69 -4.23 5.64
CA CYS A 7 -11.62 -3.30 5.99
C CYS A 7 -10.90 -2.78 4.74
N ARG A 8 -10.68 -3.65 3.75
CA ARG A 8 -10.13 -3.24 2.45
C ARG A 8 -10.91 -2.09 1.81
N ASN A 9 -12.23 -2.12 1.92
CA ASN A 9 -13.10 -1.11 1.33
C ASN A 9 -13.02 0.24 2.06
N ASP A 10 -12.94 0.24 3.40
CA ASP A 10 -12.82 1.48 4.19
C ASP A 10 -11.46 2.18 4.00
N PHE A 11 -10.37 1.43 3.83
CA PHE A 11 -9.03 2.00 3.62
C PHE A 11 -8.73 2.45 2.19
N SER A 12 -9.58 2.11 1.21
CA SER A 12 -9.44 2.58 -0.17
C SER A 12 -9.40 4.11 -0.27
N SER A 13 -10.04 4.81 0.67
CA SER A 13 -10.06 6.28 0.74
C SER A 13 -8.74 6.92 1.18
N GLN A 14 -7.74 6.14 1.63
CA GLN A 14 -6.41 6.64 2.02
C GLN A 14 -5.38 6.62 0.89
N ILE A 15 -5.73 6.03 -0.25
CA ILE A 15 -4.92 6.11 -1.47
C ILE A 15 -5.57 7.19 -2.32
N ASP A 16 -4.83 8.26 -2.62
CA ASP A 16 -5.32 9.43 -3.40
C ASP A 16 -5.57 9.10 -4.89
N ILE A 17 -5.58 7.81 -5.22
CA ILE A 17 -5.92 7.27 -6.52
C ILE A 17 -6.94 6.16 -6.27
N ASN A 18 -8.14 6.34 -6.84
CA ASN A 18 -9.22 5.36 -6.82
C ASN A 18 -8.89 4.16 -7.74
N ILE A 19 -7.76 3.51 -7.48
CA ILE A 19 -7.34 2.26 -8.14
C ILE A 19 -8.02 1.14 -7.36
N PRO A 20 -8.83 0.28 -8.02
CA PRO A 20 -9.30 -0.94 -7.40
C PRO A 20 -8.11 -1.70 -6.81
N LEU A 21 -8.19 -2.14 -5.56
CA LEU A 21 -7.10 -2.88 -4.92
C LEU A 21 -6.66 -4.11 -5.74
N ASP A 22 -7.59 -4.73 -6.47
CA ASP A 22 -7.34 -5.84 -7.41
C ASP A 22 -6.43 -5.47 -8.60
N ASN A 23 -6.28 -4.18 -8.92
CA ASN A 23 -5.40 -3.69 -9.97
C ASN A 23 -4.05 -3.18 -9.43
N VAL A 24 -3.84 -3.20 -8.10
CA VAL A 24 -2.57 -2.80 -7.51
C VAL A 24 -1.65 -4.02 -7.48
N ASN A 25 -0.75 -4.08 -8.45
CA ASN A 25 0.35 -5.03 -8.43
C ASN A 25 1.52 -4.48 -7.59
N GLU A 26 2.55 -5.31 -7.39
CA GLU A 26 3.75 -4.98 -6.61
C GLU A 26 4.47 -3.71 -7.11
N GLU A 27 4.55 -3.53 -8.43
CA GLU A 27 5.19 -2.37 -9.05
C GLU A 27 4.38 -1.08 -8.81
N VAL A 28 3.07 -1.13 -9.01
CA VAL A 28 2.15 -0.01 -8.75
C VAL A 28 2.17 0.35 -7.27
N PHE A 29 2.21 -0.64 -6.38
CA PHE A 29 2.33 -0.41 -4.94
C PHE A 29 3.59 0.42 -4.62
N ILE A 30 4.76 0.02 -5.12
CA ILE A 30 6.00 0.78 -4.92
C ILE A 30 5.92 2.15 -5.58
N ASP A 31 5.33 2.25 -6.78
CA ASP A 31 5.26 3.50 -7.52
C ASP A 31 4.34 4.53 -6.82
N LEU A 32 3.30 4.09 -6.12
CA LEU A 32 2.47 4.96 -5.28
C LEU A 32 3.31 5.63 -4.18
N TYR A 33 4.23 4.88 -3.55
CA TYR A 33 5.16 5.46 -2.59
C TYR A 33 6.20 6.33 -3.30
N ARG A 34 6.77 5.89 -4.42
CA ARG A 34 7.77 6.64 -5.18
C ARG A 34 7.26 8.01 -5.65
N THR A 35 5.98 8.10 -6.01
CA THR A 35 5.34 9.30 -6.56
C THR A 35 4.62 10.13 -5.50
N ASN A 36 4.77 9.79 -4.22
CA ASN A 36 4.13 10.45 -3.06
C ASN A 36 2.60 10.47 -3.15
N LYS A 37 2.02 9.47 -3.85
CA LYS A 37 0.57 9.30 -4.02
C LYS A 37 -0.07 8.56 -2.85
N THR A 38 0.75 8.03 -1.95
CA THR A 38 0.30 7.47 -0.68
C THR A 38 1.30 7.81 0.44
N SER A 39 0.76 8.07 1.62
CA SER A 39 1.49 8.26 2.87
C SER A 39 1.11 7.20 3.92
N ALA A 40 0.35 6.19 3.50
CA ALA A 40 -0.07 5.09 4.35
C ALA A 40 1.14 4.28 4.83
N ASP A 41 1.05 3.71 6.03
CA ASP A 41 2.10 2.82 6.53
C ASP A 41 2.30 1.61 5.58
N PRO A 42 3.53 1.34 5.09
CA PRO A 42 3.77 0.30 4.08
C PRO A 42 3.40 -1.11 4.52
N ILE A 43 3.51 -1.42 5.81
CA ILE A 43 3.12 -2.73 6.36
C ILE A 43 1.62 -2.87 6.22
N THR A 44 0.90 -1.89 6.75
CA THR A 44 -0.57 -1.86 6.74
C THR A 44 -1.12 -1.87 5.31
N ALA A 45 -0.53 -1.07 4.42
CA ALA A 45 -0.94 -0.99 3.02
C ALA A 45 -0.68 -2.31 2.28
N ALA A 46 0.44 -2.99 2.53
CA ALA A 46 0.72 -4.29 1.92
C ALA A 46 -0.27 -5.37 2.41
N GLU A 47 -0.62 -5.39 3.70
CA GLU A 47 -1.64 -6.31 4.22
C GLU A 47 -3.03 -6.05 3.64
N ILE A 48 -3.36 -4.78 3.37
CA ILE A 48 -4.64 -4.39 2.76
C ILE A 48 -4.67 -4.80 1.29
N VAL A 49 -3.63 -4.49 0.52
CA VAL A 49 -3.60 -4.73 -0.93
C VAL A 49 -3.43 -6.21 -1.24
N PHE A 50 -2.40 -6.84 -0.65
CA PHE A 50 -1.99 -8.21 -1.00
C PHE A 50 -2.49 -9.26 -0.02
N GLY A 51 -3.19 -8.87 1.06
CA GLY A 51 -3.61 -9.78 2.12
C GLY A 51 -2.47 -10.27 3.02
N THR A 52 -1.21 -9.92 2.70
CA THR A 52 -0.01 -10.28 3.44
C THR A 52 1.02 -9.16 3.38
N ALA A 53 1.73 -8.94 4.49
CA ALA A 53 2.87 -8.04 4.52
C ALA A 53 4.11 -8.72 3.91
N ASN A 54 4.25 -8.70 2.59
CA ASN A 54 5.49 -9.15 1.95
C ASN A 54 6.64 -8.23 2.39
N ARG A 55 7.62 -8.82 3.10
CA ARG A 55 8.72 -8.09 3.73
C ARG A 55 9.59 -7.32 2.73
N GLU A 56 9.75 -7.84 1.51
CA GLU A 56 10.54 -7.20 0.46
C GLU A 56 9.84 -5.93 -0.07
N LEU A 57 8.53 -6.02 -0.34
CA LEU A 57 7.72 -4.87 -0.78
C LEU A 57 7.62 -3.80 0.28
N VAL A 58 7.39 -4.20 1.53
CA VAL A 58 7.33 -3.29 2.67
C VAL A 58 8.65 -2.54 2.84
N GLN A 59 9.81 -3.23 2.73
CA GLN A 59 11.10 -2.56 2.82
C GLN A 59 11.30 -1.56 1.68
N ALA A 60 10.98 -1.95 0.44
CA ALA A 60 11.09 -1.06 -0.71
C ALA A 60 10.24 0.20 -0.52
N ALA A 61 8.97 0.04 -0.16
CA ALA A 61 8.05 1.14 0.11
C ALA A 61 8.50 2.01 1.30
N GLN A 62 9.02 1.42 2.38
CA GLN A 62 9.60 2.17 3.51
C GLN A 62 10.79 3.03 3.09
N MET A 63 11.66 2.55 2.19
CA MET A 63 12.78 3.36 1.68
C MET A 63 12.29 4.61 0.95
N TYR A 64 11.21 4.51 0.17
CA TYR A 64 10.62 5.66 -0.51
C TYR A 64 9.91 6.60 0.47
N LEU A 65 9.18 6.07 1.45
CA LEU A 65 8.51 6.88 2.47
C LEU A 65 9.52 7.65 3.34
N ALA A 66 10.65 7.03 3.69
CA ALA A 66 11.71 7.68 4.46
C ALA A 66 12.42 8.81 3.69
N LYS A 67 12.45 8.75 2.35
CA LYS A 67 13.00 9.80 1.49
C LYS A 67 12.08 11.01 1.30
N GLN A 68 10.81 10.90 1.71
CA GLN A 68 9.80 11.96 1.56
C GLN A 68 9.65 12.83 2.81
N LYS A 69 10.22 12.41 3.95
CA LYS A 69 10.33 13.19 5.17
C LYS A 69 11.54 14.10 5.13
#